data_AF-A0A2E7WWT3-F1
#
_entry.id   AF-A0A2E7WWT3-F1
#
_cell.length_a   1.000
_cell.length_b   1.000
_cell.length_c   1.000
_cell.angle_alpha   90.00
_cell.angle_beta   90.00
_cell.angle_gamma   90.00
#
_symmetry.space_group_name_H-M   'P 1'
#
loop_
_entity.id
_entity.type
_entity.pdbx_description
1 polymer ?
#
loop_
_entity_poly.entity_id
_entity_poly.type
_entity_poly.pdbx_seq_one_letter_code
_entity_poly.pdbx_strand_id
1 'polypeptide(L)' 'MVMECNIDARGKALRLFGGLASIIGGLSIASIAYFDVVELPYLWYASAGLLAGGSFGVFEGWSGWCAARAMGIWTPI' A
#
# COMPACT_ATOMS: atom_id res chain seq x y z
N MET A 1 3.63 19.25 12.90
CA MET A 1 3.12 19.74 11.60
C MET A 1 1.94 18.86 11.25
N VAL A 2 0.72 19.39 11.16
CA VAL A 2 -0.47 18.61 10.79
C VAL A 2 -0.48 18.51 9.27
N MET A 3 -0.56 17.30 8.73
CA MET A 3 -0.72 17.12 7.28
C MET A 3 -2.14 17.53 6.91
N GLU A 4 -2.28 18.48 5.98
CA GLU A 4 -3.61 18.92 5.54
C GLU A 4 -4.30 17.80 4.77
N CYS A 5 -5.58 17.60 5.05
CA CYS A 5 -6.39 16.64 4.33
C CYS A 5 -6.53 17.11 2.86
N ASN A 6 -6.05 16.30 1.92
CA ASN A 6 -6.09 16.59 0.47
C ASN A 6 -6.79 15.47 -0.31
N ILE A 7 -7.53 14.61 0.40
CA ILE A 7 -8.15 13.43 -0.19
C ILE A 7 -9.64 13.38 0.15
N ASP A 8 -10.45 13.01 -0.84
CA ASP A 8 -11.87 12.80 -0.66
C ASP A 8 -12.14 11.54 0.16
N ALA A 9 -13.29 11.48 0.82
CA ALA A 9 -13.68 10.31 1.65
C ALA A 9 -13.63 8.98 0.88
N ARG A 10 -13.93 9.01 -0.43
CA ARG A 10 -13.80 7.84 -1.32
C ARG A 10 -12.34 7.46 -1.57
N GLY A 11 -11.49 8.43 -1.90
CA GLY A 11 -10.05 8.21 -2.09
C GLY A 11 -9.37 7.70 -0.82
N LYS A 12 -9.83 8.18 0.34
CA LYS A 12 -9.42 7.71 1.67
C LYS A 12 -9.70 6.22 1.85
N ALA A 13 -10.95 5.81 1.61
CA ALA A 13 -11.37 4.41 1.76
C ALA A 13 -10.63 3.49 0.78
N LEU A 14 -10.55 3.88 -0.51
CA LEU A 14 -9.87 3.07 -1.53
C LEU A 14 -8.40 2.82 -1.20
N ARG A 15 -7.68 3.85 -0.75
CA ARG A 15 -6.28 3.69 -0.34
C ARG A 15 -6.11 2.83 0.91
N LEU A 16 -6.99 3.01 1.90
CA LEU A 16 -6.92 2.23 3.14
C LEU A 16 -7.22 0.74 2.88
N PHE A 17 -8.31 0.43 2.17
CA PHE A 17 -8.68 -0.95 1.86
C PHE A 17 -7.73 -1.59 0.83
N GLY A 18 -7.31 -0.84 -0.19
CA GLY A 18 -6.32 -1.33 -1.17
C GLY A 18 -4.95 -1.56 -0.55
N GLY A 19 -4.55 -0.70 0.38
CA GLY A 19 -3.33 -0.87 1.17
C GLY A 19 -3.40 -2.10 2.06
N LEU A 20 -4.51 -2.30 2.78
CA LEU A 20 -4.73 -3.48 3.62
C LEU A 20 -4.74 -4.78 2.79
N ALA A 21 -5.43 -4.79 1.66
CA ALA A 21 -5.43 -5.91 0.73
C ALA A 21 -4.01 -6.24 0.21
N SER A 22 -3.22 -5.20 -0.10
CA SER A 22 -1.83 -5.36 -0.52
C SER A 22 -0.95 -5.95 0.60
N ILE A 23 -1.16 -5.55 1.86
CA ILE A 23 -0.46 -6.13 3.01
C ILE A 23 -0.80 -7.61 3.15
N ILE A 24 -2.08 -7.98 3.07
CA ILE A 24 -2.52 -9.38 3.15
C ILE A 24 -1.88 -10.19 2.01
N GLY A 25 -1.87 -9.66 0.78
CA GLY A 25 -1.19 -10.27 -0.35
C GLY A 25 0.32 -10.44 -0.10
N GLY A 26 0.99 -9.41 0.41
CA GLY A 26 2.42 -9.44 0.73
C GLY A 26 2.77 -10.48 1.79
N LEU A 27 1.95 -10.62 2.84
CA LEU A 27 2.10 -11.66 3.86
C LEU A 27 1.85 -13.07 3.30
N SER A 28 0.91 -13.19 2.38
CA SER A 28 0.63 -14.47 1.71
C SER A 28 1.83 -14.91 0.86
N ILE A 29 2.42 -13.99 0.10
CA ILE A 29 3.64 -14.23 -0.67
C ILE A 29 4.83 -14.54 0.25
N ALA A 30 4.99 -13.82 1.36
CA ALA A 30 6.05 -14.12 2.34
C ALA A 30 5.91 -15.54 2.89
N SER A 31 4.67 -15.98 3.16
CA SER A 31 4.39 -17.33 3.65
C SER A 31 4.78 -18.38 2.60
N ILE A 32 4.41 -18.17 1.34
CA ILE A 32 4.80 -19.05 0.22
C ILE A 32 6.33 -19.16 0.11
N ALA A 33 7.03 -18.03 0.23
CA ALA A 33 8.50 -17.99 0.19
C ALA A 33 9.12 -18.70 1.39
N TYR A 34 8.51 -18.58 2.57
CA TYR A 34 9.00 -19.19 3.80
C TYR A 34 8.84 -20.72 3.82
N PHE A 35 7.74 -21.24 3.28
CA PHE A 35 7.48 -22.67 3.18
C PHE A 35 8.14 -23.34 1.96
N ASP A 36 8.88 -22.58 1.16
CA ASP A 36 9.54 -23.05 -0.07
C ASP A 36 8.56 -23.79 -1.02
N VAL A 37 7.33 -23.29 -1.11
CA VAL A 37 6.28 -23.90 -1.94
C VAL A 37 6.59 -23.69 -3.43
N VAL A 38 7.30 -22.60 -3.75
CA VAL A 38 7.70 -22.23 -5.12
C VAL A 38 9.10 -21.64 -5.09
N GLU A 39 10.02 -22.23 -5.85
CA GLU A 39 11.38 -21.71 -6.06
C GLU A 39 11.36 -20.56 -7.07
N LEU A 40 11.05 -19.36 -6.58
CA LEU A 40 11.17 -18.12 -7.35
C LEU A 40 12.10 -17.15 -6.60
N PRO A 41 13.23 -16.74 -7.19
CA PRO A 41 14.24 -15.92 -6.50
C PRO A 41 13.70 -14.54 -6.10
N TYR A 42 12.61 -14.09 -6.73
CA TYR A 42 12.06 -12.75 -6.54
C TYR A 42 10.87 -12.66 -5.57
N LEU A 43 10.46 -13.77 -4.93
CA LEU A 43 9.30 -13.79 -4.01
C LEU A 43 9.47 -12.83 -2.83
N TRP A 44 10.67 -12.78 -2.23
CA TRP A 44 10.95 -11.88 -1.12
C TRP A 44 10.86 -10.41 -1.52
N TYR A 45 11.37 -10.07 -2.72
CA TYR A 45 11.24 -8.70 -3.24
C TYR A 45 9.79 -8.33 -3.56
N ALA A 46 9.02 -9.28 -4.11
CA ALA A 46 7.59 -9.08 -4.37
C ALA A 46 6.81 -8.87 -3.07
N SER A 47 7.07 -9.69 -2.04
CA SER A 47 6.48 -9.52 -0.72
C SER A 47 6.85 -8.17 -0.11
N ALA A 48 8.12 -7.80 -0.12
CA ALA A 48 8.60 -6.52 0.40
C ALA A 48 7.93 -5.33 -0.30
N GLY A 49 7.80 -5.38 -1.63
CA GLY A 49 7.13 -4.34 -2.41
C GLY A 49 5.64 -4.19 -2.04
N LEU A 50 4.92 -5.30 -1.89
CA LEU A 50 3.51 -5.30 -1.47
C LEU A 50 3.32 -4.80 -0.05
N LEU A 51 4.19 -5.20 0.89
CA LEU A 51 4.12 -4.76 2.27
C LEU A 51 4.44 -3.26 2.39
N ALA A 52 5.50 -2.79 1.72
CA ALA A 52 5.88 -1.38 1.74
C ALA A 52 4.82 -0.50 1.05
N GLY A 53 4.41 -0.86 -0.16
CA GLY A 53 3.37 -0.14 -0.91
C GLY A 53 2.01 -0.17 -0.20
N GLY A 54 1.64 -1.32 0.37
CA GLY A 54 0.42 -1.48 1.15
C GLY A 54 0.42 -0.64 2.41
N SER A 55 1.51 -0.65 3.17
CA SER A 55 1.68 0.19 4.37
C SER A 55 1.60 1.67 4.04
N PHE A 56 2.21 2.09 2.93
CA PHE A 56 2.12 3.46 2.44
C PHE A 56 0.67 3.84 2.06
N GLY A 57 -0.05 2.97 1.36
CA GLY A 57 -1.47 3.19 1.05
C GLY A 57 -2.35 3.30 2.30
N VAL A 58 -2.11 2.46 3.31
CA VAL A 58 -2.80 2.56 4.61
C VAL A 58 -2.48 3.88 5.31
N PHE A 59 -1.23 4.32 5.29
CA PHE A 59 -0.82 5.60 5.89
C PHE A 59 -1.50 6.80 5.20
N GLU A 60 -1.47 6.86 3.87
CA GLU A 60 -2.16 7.92 3.11
C GLU A 60 -3.67 7.91 3.39
N GLY A 61 -4.27 6.72 3.40
CA GLY A 61 -5.68 6.53 3.73
C GLY A 61 -6.02 6.93 5.17
N TRP A 62 -5.19 6.62 6.17
CA TRP A 62 -5.50 6.92 7.56
C TRP A 62 -5.35 8.42 7.88
N SER A 63 -4.25 9.02 7.41
CA SER A 63 -3.95 10.45 7.58
C SER A 63 -4.87 11.37 6.79
N GLY A 64 -5.54 10.88 5.74
CA GLY A 64 -6.31 11.71 4.81
C GLY A 64 -5.42 12.55 3.89
N TRP A 65 -4.14 12.19 3.79
CA TRP A 65 -3.14 12.92 3.01
C TRP A 65 -2.60 12.05 1.88
N CYS A 66 -2.54 12.61 0.68
CA CYS A 66 -2.05 11.95 -0.51
C CYS A 66 -0.74 12.62 -0.96
N ALA A 67 0.37 11.87 -0.95
CA ALA A 67 1.67 12.37 -1.37
C ALA A 67 1.68 12.80 -2.83
N ALA A 68 1.01 12.03 -3.71
CA ALA A 68 0.92 12.34 -5.13
C ALA A 68 0.27 13.72 -5.38
N ARG A 69 -0.87 13.99 -4.73
CA ARG A 69 -1.53 15.31 -4.85
C ARG A 69 -0.68 16.42 -4.21
N ALA A 70 0.05 16.14 -3.13
CA ALA A 70 0.98 17.10 -2.53
C ALA A 70 2.19 17.42 -3.44
N MET A 71 2.60 16.49 -4.29
CA MET A 71 3.60 16.71 -5.35
C MET A 71 3.03 17.37 -6.61
N GLY A 72 1.73 17.73 -6.64
CA GLY A 72 1.06 18.32 -7.79
C GLY A 72 0.66 17.31 -8.88
N ILE A 73 0.73 16.00 -8.59
CA ILE A 73 0.31 14.94 -9.51
C ILE A 73 -1.20 14.79 -9.43
N TRP A 74 -1.88 14.90 -10.56
CA TRP A 74 -3.32 14.69 -10.64
C TRP A 74 -3.66 13.21 -10.39
N THR A 75 -4.59 12.96 -9.46
CA THR A 75 -5.18 11.63 -9.24
C THR A 75 -6.69 11.70 -9.49
N PRO A 76 -7.28 10.75 -10.25
CA PRO A 76 -8.72 10.75 -10.56
C PRO A 76 -9.62 10.46 -9.35
N ILE A 77 -9.02 9.92 -8.29
CA ILE A 77 -9.62 9.56 -7.01
C ILE A 77 -9.02 10.40 -5.88
#